data_AF-A0A1F4KCD6-F1
#
_entry.id   AF-A0A1F4KCD6-F1
#
_cell.length_a   1.000
_cell.length_b   1.000
_cell.length_c   1.000
_cell.angle_alpha   90.00
_cell.angle_beta   90.00
_cell.angle_gamma   90.00
#
_symmetry.space_group_name_H-M   'P 1'
#
loop_
_entity.id
_entity.type
_entity.pdbx_description
1 polymer ?
#
loop_
_entity_poly.entity_id
_entity_poly.type
_entity_poly.pdbx_seq_one_letter_code
_entity_poly.pdbx_strand_id
1 'polypeptide(L)' 'MHSSPVKFLIMVDAGGAMVARLFDANRVHVIDMDASTEEVVDTIEGIAPVHGATGPEWDLALAGHTASERAQAQVYMLAV' A
#
# COMPACT_ATOMS: atom_id res chain seq x y z
N MET A 1 23.99 -2.41 5.83
CA MET A 1 22.78 -1.79 6.41
C MET A 1 21.64 -2.76 6.20
N HIS A 2 21.11 -3.36 7.27
CA HIS A 2 19.89 -4.18 7.19
C HIS A 2 18.71 -3.21 7.17
N SER A 3 18.22 -2.87 5.98
CA SER A 3 16.92 -2.20 5.85
C SER A 3 15.89 -3.12 6.48
N SER A 4 15.04 -2.60 7.36
CA SER A 4 14.00 -3.38 8.02
C SER A 4 13.25 -4.23 6.99
N PRO A 5 13.01 -5.53 7.27
CA PRO A 5 12.36 -6.46 6.34
C PRO A 5 10.91 -6.05 6.00
N VAL A 6 10.34 -5.13 6.77
CA VAL A 6 8.94 -4.76 6.62
C VAL A 6 8.77 -3.79 5.46
N LYS A 7 7.92 -4.17 4.49
CA LYS A 7 7.42 -3.30 3.44
C LYS A 7 5.92 -3.11 3.62
N PHE A 8 5.38 -2.02 3.09
CA PHE A 8 3.94 -1.78 3.08
C PHE A 8 3.44 -1.78 1.65
N LEU A 9 2.41 -2.57 1.36
CA LEU A 9 1.71 -2.50 0.09
C LEU A 9 0.36 -1.85 0.33
N ILE A 10 0.08 -0.74 -0.33
CA ILE A 10 -1.22 -0.07 -0.24
C ILE A 10 -1.97 -0.31 -1.54
N MET A 11 -3.12 -0.95 -1.46
CA MET A 11 -4.07 -1.00 -2.56
C MET A 11 -5.09 0.12 -2.41
N VAL A 12 -5.22 0.97 -3.41
CA VAL A 12 -6.13 2.12 -3.40
C VAL A 12 -6.81 2.25 -4.76
N ASP A 13 -8.11 2.54 -4.74
CA ASP A 13 -8.84 2.93 -5.95
C ASP A 13 -8.46 4.37 -6.30
N ALA A 14 -7.83 4.57 -7.45
CA ALA A 14 -7.42 5.87 -7.96
C ALA A 14 -8.25 6.20 -9.21
N GLY A 15 -9.48 6.69 -9.02
CA GLY A 15 -10.34 7.11 -10.11
C GLY A 15 -10.90 5.97 -10.98
N GLY A 16 -11.18 4.81 -10.37
CA GLY A 16 -11.80 3.64 -10.99
C GLY A 16 -10.82 2.53 -11.38
N ALA A 17 -9.53 2.69 -11.09
CA ALA A 17 -8.51 1.67 -11.25
C ALA A 17 -7.88 1.35 -9.90
N MET A 18 -7.84 0.07 -9.54
CA MET A 18 -7.18 -0.39 -8.31
C MET A 18 -5.67 -0.43 -8.55
N VAL A 19 -4.93 0.42 -7.84
CA VAL A 19 -3.46 0.48 -7.94
C VAL A 19 -2.84 -0.06 -6.67
N ALA A 20 -1.76 -0.82 -6.80
CA ALA A 20 -0.98 -1.33 -5.68
C ALA A 20 0.33 -0.53 -5.58
N ARG A 21 0.54 0.17 -4.48
CA ARG A 21 1.74 0.98 -4.24
C ARG A 21 2.61 0.34 -3.17
N LEU A 22 3.85 0.04 -3.51
CA LEU A 22 4.81 -0.53 -2.58
C LEU A 22 5.62 0.58 -1.91
N PHE A 23 5.76 0.47 -0.59
CA PHE A 23 6.53 1.36 0.25
C PHE A 23 7.52 0.56 1.09
N ASP A 24 8.65 1.19 1.44
CA ASP A 24 9.63 0.62 2.35
C ASP A 24 9.21 0.76 3.82
N ALA A 25 10.06 0.30 4.74
CA ALA A 25 9.83 0.41 6.18
C ALA A 25 9.67 1.86 6.69
N ASN A 26 10.19 2.84 5.95
CA ASN A 26 10.07 4.26 6.26
C ASN A 26 8.86 4.90 5.59
N ARG A 27 7.99 4.10 4.95
CA ARG A 27 6.83 4.55 4.16
C ARG A 27 7.24 5.43 2.97
N VAL A 28 8.45 5.23 2.46
CA VAL A 28 8.93 5.86 1.22
C VAL A 28 8.44 5.03 0.05
N HIS A 29 7.82 5.69 -0.93
CA HIS A 29 7.34 5.04 -2.14
C HIS A 29 8.49 4.39 -2.89
N VAL A 30 8.32 3.13 -3.26
CA VAL A 30 9.32 2.34 -3.99
C VAL A 30 8.89 2.18 -5.44
N ILE A 31 7.67 1.69 -5.67
CA ILE A 31 7.14 1.41 -7.00
C ILE A 31 5.61 1.30 -6.98
N ASP A 32 4.99 1.62 -8.12
CA ASP A 32 3.59 1.33 -8.41
C ASP A 32 3.48 0.03 -9.22
N MET A 33 2.56 -0.83 -8.81
CA MET A 33 2.26 -2.12 -9.42
C MET A 33 0.77 -2.20 -9.76
N ASP A 34 0.44 -3.02 -10.74
CA ASP A 34 -0.94 -3.37 -11.02
C ASP A 34 -1.41 -4.37 -9.95
N ALA A 35 -2.47 -3.99 -9.23
CA ALA A 35 -3.04 -4.76 -8.14
C ALA A 35 -3.62 -6.12 -8.58
N SER A 36 -3.84 -6.31 -9.88
CA SER A 36 -4.37 -7.54 -10.47
C SER A 36 -3.30 -8.54 -10.89
N THR A 37 -2.02 -8.20 -10.74
CA THR A 37 -0.92 -9.12 -11.10
C THR A 37 -0.83 -10.28 -10.12
N GLU A 38 -0.50 -11.46 -10.64
CA GLU A 38 -0.32 -12.69 -9.85
C GLU A 38 0.72 -12.48 -8.73
N GLU A 39 1.80 -11.75 -9.02
CA GLU A 39 2.82 -11.39 -8.02
C GLU A 39 2.25 -10.63 -6.82
N VAL A 40 1.37 -9.65 -7.05
CA VAL A 40 0.74 -8.87 -5.97
C VAL A 40 -0.22 -9.76 -5.18
N VAL A 41 -1.04 -10.55 -5.87
CA VAL A 41 -2.02 -11.46 -5.25
C VAL A 41 -1.33 -12.48 -4.35
N ASP A 42 -0.25 -13.11 -4.83
CA ASP A 42 0.55 -14.06 -4.06
C ASP A 42 1.24 -13.39 -2.88
N THR A 43 1.73 -12.16 -3.06
CA THR A 43 2.43 -11.41 -2.00
C THR A 43 1.52 -11.08 -0.82
N ILE A 44 0.24 -10.79 -1.07
CA ILE A 44 -0.74 -10.46 -0.02
C ILE A 44 -1.54 -11.68 0.46
N GLU A 45 -1.32 -12.86 -0.13
CA GLU A 45 -2.05 -14.07 0.22
C GLU A 45 -1.85 -14.41 1.71
N GLY A 46 -2.96 -14.57 2.43
CA GLY A 46 -2.94 -14.86 3.86
C GLY A 46 -2.58 -13.66 4.77
N ILE A 47 -2.33 -12.47 4.21
CA ILE A 47 -2.09 -11.24 4.98
C ILE A 47 -3.41 -10.48 5.12
N ALA A 48 -3.80 -10.20 6.37
CA ALA A 48 -4.99 -9.39 6.64
C ALA A 48 -4.68 -7.90 6.40
N PRO A 49 -5.40 -7.21 5.49
CA PRO A 49 -5.21 -5.78 5.30
C PRO A 49 -5.76 -4.97 6.46
N VAL A 50 -5.08 -3.89 6.78
CA VAL A 50 -5.66 -2.79 7.56
C VAL A 50 -6.42 -1.89 6.59
N HIS A 51 -7.72 -1.73 6.82
CA HIS A 51 -8.55 -0.83 6.02
C HIS A 51 -8.41 0.61 6.52
N GLY A 52 -8.19 1.53 5.60
CA GLY A 52 -8.04 2.96 5.87
C GLY A 52 -6.58 3.37 6.09
N ALA A 53 -6.07 4.16 5.17
CA ALA A 53 -4.77 4.84 5.25
C ALA A 53 -4.97 6.34 5.58
N THR A 54 -5.79 6.62 6.59
CA THR A 54 -6.18 7.98 7.02
C THR A 54 -5.27 8.58 8.08
N GLY A 55 -4.35 7.79 8.64
CA GLY A 55 -3.36 8.27 9.61
C GLY A 55 -2.36 9.26 9.00
N PRO A 56 -1.79 10.17 9.82
CA PRO A 56 -0.84 11.18 9.37
C PRO A 56 0.43 10.59 8.76
N GLU A 57 0.77 9.35 9.10
CA GLU A 57 1.89 8.63 8.51
C GLU A 57 1.76 8.39 7.00
N TRP A 58 0.53 8.43 6.47
CA TRP A 58 0.22 8.21 5.06
C TRP A 58 0.00 9.51 4.31
N ASP A 59 0.02 10.67 4.97
CA ASP A 59 -0.30 11.96 4.34
C ASP A 59 0.66 12.30 3.21
N LEU A 60 1.95 12.03 3.40
CA LEU A 60 2.95 12.25 2.36
C LEU A 60 2.90 11.16 1.28
N ALA A 61 2.75 9.91 1.68
CA ALA A 61 2.75 8.74 0.79
C ALA A 61 1.55 8.70 -0.15
N LEU A 62 0.39 9.18 0.33
CA LEU A 62 -0.86 9.25 -0.42
C LEU A 62 -1.24 10.70 -0.76
N ALA A 63 -0.24 11.60 -0.81
CA ALA A 63 -0.45 12.96 -1.29
C ALA A 63 -0.98 12.93 -2.73
N GLY A 64 -2.18 13.46 -2.92
CA GLY A 64 -2.90 13.42 -4.20
C GLY A 64 -4.12 12.48 -4.22
N HIS A 65 -4.24 11.59 -3.24
CA HIS A 65 -5.47 10.83 -3.02
C HIS A 65 -6.46 11.60 -2.17
N THR A 66 -7.74 11.44 -2.45
CA THR A 66 -8.82 12.02 -1.65
C THR A 66 -8.98 11.29 -0.32
N ALA A 67 -9.59 11.94 0.67
CA ALA A 67 -9.89 11.30 1.96
C ALA A 67 -10.77 10.04 1.79
N SER A 68 -11.65 10.01 0.79
CA SER A 68 -12.49 8.85 0.49
C SER A 68 -11.66 7.68 -0.04
N GLU A 69 -10.76 7.93 -0.98
CA GLU A 69 -9.84 6.91 -1.51
C GLU A 69 -8.95 6.35 -0.40
N ARG A 70 -8.40 7.23 0.45
CA ARG A 70 -7.59 6.82 1.60
C ARG A 70 -8.38 6.03 2.62
N ALA A 71 -9.65 6.33 2.85
CA ALA A 71 -10.51 5.56 3.75
C ALA A 71 -10.82 4.16 3.20
N GLN A 72 -10.88 4.01 1.88
CA GLN A 72 -11.12 2.72 1.20
C GLN A 72 -9.83 1.94 0.93
N ALA A 73 -8.66 2.56 1.11
CA ALA A 73 -7.38 1.92 0.88
C ALA A 73 -7.16 0.72 1.81
N GLN A 74 -6.51 -0.31 1.29
CA GLN A 74 -6.10 -1.50 2.03
C GLN A 74 -4.60 -1.48 2.20
N VAL A 75 -4.13 -1.50 3.44
CA VAL A 75 -2.71 -1.47 3.79
C VAL A 75 -2.29 -2.86 4.25
N TYR A 76 -1.43 -3.50 3.46
CA TYR A 76 -0.82 -4.79 3.76
C TYR A 76 0.59 -4.57 4.31
N MET A 77 0.89 -5.23 5.43
CA MET A 77 2.23 -5.24 6.02
C MET A 77 2.95 -6.52 5.59
N LEU A 78 3.94 -6.37 4.72
CA LEU A 78 4.73 -7.47 4.18
C LEU A 78 5.95 -7.68 5.07
N ALA A 79 5.99 -8.78 5.80
CA ALA A 79 7.18 -9.21 6.52
C ALA A 79 8.06 -10.04 5.56
N VAL A 80 8.91 -9.37 4.76
CA VAL A 80 9.77 -10.01 3.75
C VAL A 80 11.22 -10.12 4.18
#